data_AF-A0A7W1YGI8-F1
#
_entry.id   AF-A0A7W1YGI8-F1
#
_cell.length_a   1.000
_cell.length_b   1.000
_cell.length_c   1.000
_cell.angle_alpha   90.00
_cell.angle_beta   90.00
_cell.angle_gamma   90.00
#
_symmetry.space_group_name_H-M   'P 1'
#
loop_
_entity.id
_entity.type
_entity.pdbx_description
1 polymer ?
#
loop_
_entity_poly.entity_id
_entity_poly.type
_entity_poly.pdbx_seq_one_letter_code
_entity_poly.pdbx_strand_id
1 'polypeptide(L)'
;MDYSNMLADIDKALENAIALGSKQAIDSLQSEKTYIERQAQLTLLHAELEQARNEISAETKEILNGNTQLFEEWFHELTSIENQLKISFESKTGQAIGTSLMDKRNKLCQYYAQDYRELQSSFKVRTF
;
A
#
# COMPACT_ATOMS: atom_id res chain seq x y z
N MET A 1 -5.08 -17.56 -17.58
CA MET A 1 -5.96 -18.69 -17.96
C MET A 1 -7.25 -18.12 -18.53
N ASP A 2 -7.80 -18.74 -19.56
CA ASP A 2 -9.07 -18.32 -20.15
C ASP A 2 -10.20 -19.24 -19.67
N TYR A 3 -10.77 -18.89 -18.51
CA TYR A 3 -11.84 -19.65 -17.89
C TYR A 3 -13.14 -19.61 -18.72
N SER A 4 -13.34 -18.60 -19.56
CA SER A 4 -14.53 -18.48 -20.39
C SER A 4 -14.55 -19.55 -21.48
N ASN A 5 -13.41 -19.75 -22.15
CA ASN A 5 -13.29 -20.80 -23.17
C ASN A 5 -13.38 -22.20 -22.55
N MET A 6 -12.78 -22.41 -21.36
CA MET A 6 -12.87 -23.69 -20.64
C MET A 6 -14.30 -24.03 -20.21
N LEU A 7 -15.08 -23.05 -19.74
CA LEU A 7 -16.48 -23.26 -19.37
C LEU A 7 -17.36 -23.56 -20.61
N ALA A 8 -17.11 -22.87 -21.72
CA ALA A 8 -17.83 -23.13 -22.98
C ALA A 8 -17.56 -24.55 -23.52
N ASP A 9 -16.32 -25.02 -23.41
CA ASP A 9 -15.96 -26.38 -23.81
C ASP A 9 -16.62 -27.45 -22.92
N ILE A 10 -16.69 -27.21 -21.60
CA ILE A 10 -17.40 -28.10 -20.67
C ILE A 10 -18.92 -28.10 -20.92
N ASP A 11 -19.52 -26.94 -21.19
CA ASP A 11 -20.95 -26.84 -21.48
C ASP A 11 -21.32 -27.63 -22.74
N LYS A 12 -20.48 -27.54 -23.79
CA LYS A 12 -20.63 -28.34 -25.00
C LYS A 12 -20.45 -29.84 -24.74
N ALA A 13 -19.52 -30.22 -23.87
CA ALA A 13 -19.33 -31.62 -23.47
C ALA A 13 -20.52 -32.15 -22.64
N LEU A 14 -21.12 -31.31 -21.79
CA LEU A 14 -22.32 -31.63 -21.02
C LEU A 14 -23.53 -31.87 -21.94
N GLU A 15 -23.76 -31.00 -22.92
CA GLU A 15 -24.84 -31.16 -23.91
C GLU A 15 -24.72 -32.50 -24.64
N ASN A 16 -23.51 -32.87 -25.06
CA ASN A 16 -23.25 -34.16 -25.71
C ASN A 16 -23.47 -35.34 -24.74
N ALA A 17 -23.02 -35.24 -23.50
CA ALA A 17 -23.21 -36.29 -22.49
C ALA A 17 -24.69 -36.51 -22.13
N ILE A 18 -25.48 -35.44 -22.10
CA ILE A 18 -26.94 -35.46 -21.93
C ILE A 18 -27.60 -36.14 -23.12
N ALA A 19 -27.22 -35.77 -24.35
CA ALA A 19 -27.75 -36.40 -25.57
C ALA A 19 -27.45 -37.90 -25.63
N LEU A 20 -26.31 -38.33 -25.10
CA LEU A 20 -25.89 -39.74 -25.00
C LEU A 20 -26.46 -40.47 -23.77
N GLY A 21 -27.14 -39.77 -22.85
CA GLY A 21 -27.70 -40.36 -21.63
C GLY A 21 -26.69 -40.90 -20.63
N SER A 22 -25.41 -40.49 -20.72
CA SER A 22 -24.34 -41.01 -19.87
C SER A 22 -24.28 -40.28 -18.53
N LYS A 23 -25.01 -40.79 -17.54
CA LYS A 23 -25.10 -40.17 -16.21
C LYS A 23 -23.73 -39.96 -15.54
N GLN A 24 -22.82 -40.93 -15.65
CA GLN A 24 -21.48 -40.82 -15.07
C GLN A 24 -20.64 -39.70 -15.72
N ALA A 25 -20.78 -39.49 -17.03
CA ALA A 25 -20.10 -38.39 -17.72
C ALA A 25 -20.68 -37.03 -17.31
N ILE A 26 -22.00 -36.94 -17.14
CA ILE A 26 -22.67 -35.72 -16.67
C ILE A 26 -22.19 -35.35 -15.27
N ASP A 27 -22.17 -36.29 -14.33
CA ASP A 27 -21.76 -36.05 -12.94
C ASP A 27 -20.29 -35.58 -12.87
N SER A 28 -19.41 -36.21 -13.67
CA SER A 28 -17.99 -35.81 -13.76
C SER A 28 -17.81 -34.41 -14.32
N LEU A 29 -18.47 -34.09 -15.44
CA LEU A 29 -18.37 -32.79 -16.10
C LEU A 29 -18.98 -31.66 -15.25
N GLN A 30 -20.05 -31.94 -14.50
CA GLN A 30 -20.60 -30.97 -13.54
C GLN A 30 -19.61 -30.66 -12.42
N SER A 31 -18.94 -31.68 -11.87
CA SER A 31 -17.90 -31.45 -10.85
C SER A 31 -16.74 -30.62 -11.40
N GLU A 32 -16.33 -30.88 -12.65
CA GLU A 32 -15.27 -30.13 -13.31
C GLU A 32 -15.69 -28.68 -13.57
N LYS A 33 -16.92 -28.46 -14.04
CA LYS A 33 -17.51 -27.12 -14.20
C LYS A 33 -17.44 -26.32 -12.91
N THR A 34 -17.93 -26.89 -11.80
CA THR A 34 -17.92 -26.22 -10.48
C THR A 34 -16.51 -25.90 -10.02
N TYR A 35 -15.53 -26.78 -10.29
CA TYR A 35 -14.13 -26.49 -9.99
C TYR A 35 -13.60 -25.29 -10.78
N ILE A 36 -13.86 -25.23 -12.09
CA ILE A 36 -13.42 -24.13 -12.95
C ILE A 36 -14.09 -22.81 -12.55
N GLU A 37 -15.40 -22.82 -12.28
CA GLU A 37 -16.13 -21.64 -11.77
C GLU A 37 -15.49 -21.11 -10.48
N ARG A 38 -15.14 -22.00 -9.55
CA ARG A 38 -14.47 -21.62 -8.30
C ARG A 38 -13.08 -21.02 -8.55
N GLN A 39 -12.30 -21.57 -9.47
CA GLN A 39 -10.98 -21.00 -9.83
C GLN A 39 -11.10 -19.64 -10.50
N ALA A 40 -12.11 -19.45 -11.35
CA ALA A 40 -12.39 -18.15 -11.96
C ALA A 40 -12.73 -17.10 -10.89
N GLN A 41 -13.62 -17.44 -9.95
CA GLN A 41 -13.97 -16.57 -8.82
C GLN A 41 -12.76 -16.23 -7.94
N LEU A 42 -11.91 -17.22 -7.61
CA LEU A 42 -10.69 -16.98 -6.85
C LEU A 42 -9.73 -16.05 -7.58
N THR A 43 -9.58 -16.21 -8.89
CA THR A 43 -8.72 -15.36 -9.71
C THR A 43 -9.22 -13.91 -9.70
N LEU A 44 -10.53 -13.70 -9.83
CA LEU A 44 -11.15 -12.37 -9.75
C LEU A 44 -10.93 -11.75 -8.38
N LEU A 45 -11.20 -12.50 -7.30
CA LEU A 45 -10.99 -12.04 -5.93
C LEU A 45 -9.52 -11.66 -5.66
N HIS A 46 -8.58 -12.44 -6.19
CA HIS A 46 -7.15 -12.11 -6.10
C HIS A 46 -6.80 -10.82 -6.85
N ALA A 47 -7.37 -10.62 -8.03
CA ALA A 47 -7.16 -9.39 -8.79
C ALA A 47 -7.74 -8.16 -8.06
N GLU A 48 -8.95 -8.27 -7.52
CA GLU A 48 -9.57 -7.22 -6.69
C GLU A 48 -8.74 -6.91 -5.44
N LEU A 49 -8.24 -7.93 -4.75
CA LEU A 49 -7.42 -7.76 -3.56
C LEU A 49 -6.08 -7.09 -3.88
N GLU A 50 -5.41 -7.49 -4.97
CA GLU A 50 -4.18 -6.82 -5.40
C GLU A 50 -4.44 -5.37 -5.84
N GLN A 51 -5.56 -5.09 -6.50
CA GLN A 51 -5.94 -3.71 -6.84
C GLN A 51 -6.15 -2.87 -5.58
N ALA A 52 -6.97 -3.33 -4.63
CA ALA A 52 -7.22 -2.61 -3.37
C ALA A 52 -5.94 -2.42 -2.56
N ARG A 53 -5.05 -3.42 -2.55
CA ARG A 53 -3.73 -3.32 -1.92
C ARG A 53 -2.88 -2.22 -2.56
N ASN A 54 -2.87 -2.14 -3.89
CA ASN A 54 -2.11 -1.12 -4.61
C ASN A 54 -2.67 0.29 -4.37
N GLU A 55 -4.00 0.44 -4.33
CA GLU A 55 -4.68 1.71 -4.01
C GLU A 55 -4.31 2.19 -2.59
N ILE A 56 -4.46 1.33 -1.58
CA ILE A 56 -4.07 1.65 -0.19
C ILE A 56 -2.58 2.03 -0.12
N SER A 57 -1.71 1.30 -0.83
CA SER A 57 -0.29 1.61 -0.84
C SER A 57 0.02 2.96 -1.51
N ALA A 58 -0.72 3.33 -2.56
CA ALA A 58 -0.56 4.60 -3.24
C ALA A 58 -1.02 5.76 -2.36
N GLU A 59 -2.23 5.67 -1.78
CA GLU A 59 -2.76 6.67 -0.85
C GLU A 59 -1.83 6.86 0.35
N THR A 60 -1.35 5.76 0.94
CA THR A 60 -0.44 5.85 2.08
C THR A 60 0.88 6.52 1.70
N LYS A 61 1.41 6.24 0.50
CA LYS A 61 2.62 6.90 0.01
C LYS A 61 2.43 8.40 -0.20
N GLU A 62 1.26 8.82 -0.69
CA GLU A 62 0.92 10.24 -0.83
C GLU A 62 0.81 10.95 0.52
N ILE A 63 0.09 10.37 1.48
CA ILE A 63 -0.04 10.90 2.85
C ILE A 63 1.35 11.07 3.48
N LEU A 64 2.18 10.05 3.34
CA LEU A 64 3.56 10.10 3.80
C LEU A 64 4.28 11.28 3.15
N ASN A 65 4.33 11.35 1.82
CA ASN A 65 5.04 12.43 1.13
C ASN A 65 4.56 13.83 1.57
N GLY A 66 3.25 14.02 1.76
CA GLY A 66 2.70 15.26 2.32
C GLY A 66 3.21 15.57 3.72
N ASN A 67 3.30 14.57 4.60
CA ASN A 67 3.89 14.74 5.93
C ASN A 67 5.37 15.12 5.88
N THR A 68 6.14 14.60 4.90
CA THR A 68 7.56 15.00 4.72
C THR A 68 7.67 16.49 4.44
N GLN A 69 6.83 17.00 3.55
CA GLN A 69 6.82 18.42 3.21
C GLN A 69 6.46 19.29 4.42
N LEU A 70 5.47 18.89 5.23
CA LEU A 70 5.13 19.58 6.48
C LEU A 70 6.30 19.62 7.48
N PHE A 71 7.07 18.53 7.59
CA PHE A 71 8.26 18.51 8.44
C PHE A 71 9.36 19.46 7.94
N GLU A 72 9.55 19.56 6.62
CA GLU A 72 10.49 20.52 6.03
C GLU A 72 10.05 21.97 6.27
N GLU A 73 8.76 22.28 6.10
CA GLU A 73 8.18 23.60 6.39
C GLU A 73 8.37 23.98 7.86
N TRP A 74 8.02 23.09 8.80
CA TRP A 74 8.25 23.32 10.23
C TRP A 74 9.73 23.50 10.57
N PHE A 75 10.62 22.76 9.92
CA PHE A 75 12.06 22.92 10.12
C PHE A 75 12.52 24.32 9.70
N HIS A 76 12.02 24.84 8.57
CA HIS A 76 12.32 26.19 8.11
C HIS A 76 11.76 27.27 9.05
N GLU A 77 10.49 27.15 9.47
CA GLU A 77 9.86 28.10 10.40
C GLU A 77 10.60 28.16 11.74
N LEU A 78 10.91 26.99 12.32
CA LEU A 78 11.64 26.92 13.59
C LEU A 78 13.04 27.52 13.47
N THR A 79 13.73 27.29 12.35
CA THR A 79 15.04 27.90 12.09
C THR A 79 14.94 29.42 11.93
N SER A 80 13.85 29.93 11.33
CA SER A 80 13.57 31.36 11.24
C SER A 80 13.35 32.00 12.61
N ILE A 81 12.49 31.40 13.44
CA ILE A 81 12.23 31.83 14.82
C ILE A 81 13.52 31.82 15.64
N GLU A 82 14.34 30.79 15.50
CA GLU A 82 15.64 30.69 16.16
C GLU A 82 16.57 31.86 15.78
N ASN A 83 16.70 32.15 14.49
CA ASN A 83 17.50 33.27 14.00
C ASN A 83 16.99 34.60 14.55
N GLN A 84 15.67 34.80 14.60
CA GLN A 84 15.06 35.99 15.19
C GLN A 84 15.36 36.10 16.69
N LEU A 85 15.24 35.01 17.46
CA LEU A 85 15.59 34.99 18.89
C LEU A 85 17.07 35.31 19.12
N LYS A 86 17.97 34.79 18.27
CA LYS A 86 19.41 35.08 18.35
C LYS A 86 19.71 36.56 18.14
N ILE A 87 19.02 37.20 17.20
CA ILE A 87 19.12 38.65 16.95
C ILE A 87 18.51 39.45 18.11
N SER A 88 17.34 39.05 18.62
CA SER A 88 16.61 39.81 19.64
C SER A 88 17.27 39.82 21.02
N PHE A 89 18.08 38.83 21.37
CA PHE A 89 18.53 38.70 22.75
C PHE A 89 19.92 39.24 23.08
N GLU A 90 20.87 39.39 22.13
CA GLU A 90 22.28 39.85 22.32
C GLU A 90 22.96 39.47 23.66
N SER A 91 22.50 38.40 24.32
CA SER A 91 22.83 38.08 25.70
C SER A 91 23.13 36.59 25.79
N LYS A 92 24.07 36.25 26.67
CA LYS A 92 24.46 34.86 26.94
C LYS A 92 23.26 33.94 27.23
N THR A 93 22.19 34.48 27.80
CA THR A 93 20.94 33.75 28.08
C THR A 93 20.17 33.40 26.81
N GLY A 94 19.99 34.34 25.88
CA GLY A 94 19.35 34.06 24.58
C GLY A 94 20.15 33.08 23.73
N GLN A 95 21.48 33.15 23.82
CA GLN A 95 22.36 32.23 23.13
C GLN A 95 22.26 30.80 23.67
N ALA A 96 22.20 30.64 25.01
CA ALA A 96 22.00 29.33 25.64
C ALA A 96 20.62 28.73 25.33
N ILE A 97 19.56 29.55 25.30
CA ILE A 97 18.22 29.13 24.90
C ILE A 97 18.20 28.69 23.42
N GLY A 98 18.82 29.48 22.53
CA GLY A 98 18.94 29.13 21.11
C GLY A 98 19.66 27.81 20.88
N THR A 99 20.80 27.58 21.55
CA THR A 99 21.54 26.32 21.44
C THR A 99 20.74 25.13 21.99
N SER A 100 20.07 25.27 23.13
CA SER A 100 19.23 24.20 23.67
C SER A 100 18.03 23.90 22.77
N LEU A 101 17.48 24.90 22.08
CA LEU A 101 16.41 24.73 21.11
C LEU A 101 16.92 24.00 19.85
N MET A 102 18.09 24.35 19.33
CA MET A 102 18.74 23.65 18.22
C MET A 102 18.94 22.16 18.51
N ASP A 103 19.46 21.83 19.70
CA ASP A 103 19.74 20.44 20.06
C ASP A 103 18.46 19.61 20.16
N LYS A 104 17.40 20.18 20.75
CA LYS A 104 16.09 19.52 20.81
C LYS A 104 15.47 19.38 19.42
N ARG A 105 15.54 20.41 18.58
CA ARG A 105 15.08 20.37 17.18
C ARG A 105 15.78 19.26 16.40
N ASN A 106 17.11 19.26 16.41
CA ASN A 106 17.91 18.30 15.65
C ASN A 106 17.62 16.87 16.09
N LYS A 107 17.48 16.62 17.39
CA LYS A 107 17.06 15.31 17.91
C LYS A 107 15.66 14.92 17.43
N LEU A 108 14.71 15.84 17.48
CA LEU A 108 13.33 15.59 17.04
C LEU A 108 13.29 15.25 15.54
N CYS A 109 13.96 16.05 14.71
CA CYS A 109 14.04 15.82 13.27
C CYS A 109 14.76 14.51 12.93
N GLN A 110 15.84 14.17 13.64
CA GLN A 110 16.54 12.89 13.44
C GLN A 110 15.67 11.70 13.82
N TYR A 111 14.96 11.77 14.95
CA TYR A 111 14.07 10.70 15.42
C TYR A 111 12.92 10.46 14.44
N TYR A 112 12.19 11.52 14.07
CA TYR A 112 11.08 11.40 13.11
C TYR A 112 11.56 11.03 11.70
N ALA A 113 12.71 11.54 11.23
CA ALA A 113 13.25 11.15 9.93
C ALA A 113 13.72 9.69 9.89
N GLN A 114 14.05 9.09 11.04
CA GLN A 114 14.37 7.68 11.13
C GLN A 114 13.09 6.83 11.15
N ASP A 115 12.13 7.14 12.02
CA ASP A 115 10.82 6.45 12.07
C ASP A 115 10.13 6.46 10.70
N TYR A 116 10.20 7.60 10.02
CA TYR A 116 9.59 7.80 8.73
C TYR A 116 10.30 7.00 7.61
N ARG A 117 11.64 6.89 7.65
CA ARG A 117 12.40 6.02 6.73
C ARG A 117 12.13 4.54 7.00
N GLU A 118 12.03 4.15 8.26
CA GLU A 118 11.67 2.78 8.65
C GLU A 118 10.28 2.43 8.14
N LEU A 119 9.31 3.34 8.30
CA LEU A 119 7.96 3.18 7.77
C LEU A 119 7.97 3.02 6.24
N GLN A 120 8.63 3.92 5.50
CA GLN A 120 8.79 3.79 4.04
C GLN A 120 9.42 2.46 3.62
N SER A 121 10.43 1.99 4.37
CA SER A 121 11.10 0.72 4.07
C SER A 121 10.25 -0.51 4.39
N SER A 122 9.31 -0.39 5.33
CA SER A 122 8.36 -1.44 5.71
C SER A 122 7.26 -1.63 4.66
N PHE A 123 6.93 -0.58 3.89
CA PHE A 123 6.07 -0.64 2.71
C PHE A 123 6.80 -1.28 1.51
N LYS A 124 7.28 -2.52 1.65
CA LYS A 124 7.65 -3.34 0.48
C LYS A 124 6.40 -3.91 -0.14
N VAL A 125 5.83 -3.20 -1.12
CA VAL A 125 4.91 -3.83 -2.07
C VAL A 125 5.73 -4.87 -2.83
N ARG A 126 5.64 -6.15 -2.44
CA ARG A 126 6.04 -7.24 -3.32
C ARG A 126 5.17 -7.16 -4.56
N THR A 127 5.71 -6.57 -5.61
CA THR A 127 5.31 -6.79 -7.00
C THR A 127 5.86 -8.17 -7.38
N PHE A 128 4.96 -9.11 -7.64
CA PHE A 128 5.32 -10.39 -8.27
C PHE A 128 5.41 -10.20 -9.78
#